data_AF-A0A356NX07-F1
#
_entry.id   AF-A0A356NX07-F1
#
_cell.length_a   1.000
_cell.length_b   1.000
_cell.length_c   1.000
_cell.angle_alpha   90.00
_cell.angle_beta   90.00
_cell.angle_gamma   90.00
#
_symmetry.space_group_name_H-M   'P 1'
#
loop_
_entity.id
_entity.type
_entity.pdbx_description
1 polymer ?
#
loop_
_entity_poly.entity_id
_entity_poly.type
_entity_poly.pdbx_seq_one_letter_code
_entity_poly.pdbx_strand_id
1 'polypeptide(L)'
;MFNPAVSKLTAPPVSVVQDWRAAYDGGRGDLIDMSQAVPGYAPHADMTAALESAAADQDAARYGRVEGDWDLRLAYAAHLGTVYGHDIVPAEIHITSGCNQAFVAATLAVAGHGDEILMTRPCYFNHESAL
;
A
#
# COMPACT_ATOMS: atom_id res chain seq x y z
N MET A 1 5.85 -20.36 -22.09
CA MET A 1 4.57 -19.64 -22.18
C MET A 1 4.40 -18.87 -20.88
N PHE A 2 4.14 -17.56 -20.93
CA PHE A 2 4.00 -16.72 -19.74
C PHE A 2 2.56 -16.78 -19.20
N ASN A 3 2.34 -16.55 -17.90
CA ASN A 3 1.01 -16.65 -17.29
C ASN A 3 0.04 -15.65 -17.95
N PRO A 4 -1.13 -16.09 -18.48
CA PRO A 4 -2.10 -15.22 -19.13
C PRO A 4 -2.61 -14.07 -18.25
N ALA A 5 -2.70 -14.28 -16.93
CA ALA A 5 -3.10 -13.24 -15.98
C ALA A 5 -2.07 -12.10 -15.90
N VAL A 6 -0.78 -12.43 -16.06
CA VAL A 6 0.30 -11.44 -16.01
C VAL A 6 0.53 -10.80 -17.38
N SER A 7 0.38 -11.56 -18.47
CA SER A 7 0.62 -11.05 -19.84
C SER A 7 -0.35 -9.96 -20.28
N LYS A 8 -1.50 -9.81 -19.59
CA LYS A 8 -2.54 -8.82 -19.90
C LYS A 8 -2.40 -7.52 -19.11
N LEU A 9 -1.49 -7.48 -18.12
CA LEU A 9 -1.28 -6.30 -17.29
C LEU A 9 -0.71 -5.14 -18.13
N THR A 10 -1.21 -3.94 -17.87
CA THR A 10 -0.64 -2.71 -18.43
C THR A 10 0.57 -2.27 -17.63
N ALA A 11 1.53 -1.63 -18.30
CA ALA A 11 2.67 -1.02 -17.61
C ALA A 11 2.18 0.10 -16.66
N PRO A 12 2.71 0.18 -15.42
CA PRO A 12 2.28 1.20 -14.48
C PRO A 12 2.65 2.60 -15.02
N PRO A 13 1.73 3.58 -14.97
CA PRO A 13 2.02 4.93 -15.47
C PRO A 13 3.27 5.57 -14.82
N VAL A 14 3.57 5.19 -13.58
CA VAL A 14 4.72 5.70 -12.81
C VAL A 14 6.04 5.46 -13.54
N SER A 15 6.27 4.28 -14.12
CA SER A 15 7.53 4.00 -14.81
C SER A 15 7.68 4.85 -16.07
N VAL A 16 6.58 5.04 -16.80
CA VAL A 16 6.54 5.88 -18.00
C VAL A 16 6.92 7.33 -17.67
N VAL A 17 6.40 7.89 -16.58
CA VAL A 17 6.75 9.25 -16.17
C VAL A 17 8.19 9.34 -15.67
N GLN A 18 8.70 8.30 -15.02
CA GLN A 18 10.12 8.23 -14.63
C GLN A 18 11.05 8.23 -15.87
N ASP A 19 10.68 7.52 -16.94
CA ASP A 19 11.44 7.52 -18.19
C ASP A 19 11.46 8.91 -18.82
N TRP A 20 10.33 9.63 -18.83
CA TRP A 20 10.28 11.02 -19.32
C TRP A 20 11.15 11.96 -18.50
N ARG A 21 11.14 11.80 -17.17
CA ARG A 21 12.01 12.56 -16.27
C ARG A 21 13.48 12.28 -16.55
N ALA A 22 13.86 11.02 -16.77
CA ALA A 22 15.23 10.63 -17.08
C ALA A 22 15.70 11.13 -18.45
N ALA A 23 14.79 11.23 -19.42
CA ALA A 23 15.08 11.68 -20.78
C ALA A 23 15.12 13.21 -20.94
N TYR A 24 14.71 13.98 -19.92
CA TYR A 24 14.70 15.44 -19.97
C TYR A 24 16.11 16.02 -19.99
N ASP A 25 16.43 16.80 -21.02
CA ASP A 25 17.77 17.33 -21.31
C ASP A 25 18.11 18.65 -20.61
N GLY A 26 17.18 19.22 -19.84
CA GLY A 26 17.36 20.51 -19.18
C GLY A 26 17.27 21.73 -20.12
N GLY A 27 16.97 21.53 -21.40
CA GLY A 27 16.98 22.59 -22.42
C GLY A 27 15.93 23.69 -22.21
N ARG A 28 15.02 23.52 -21.25
CA ARG A 28 13.95 24.48 -20.89
C ARG A 28 13.99 24.93 -19.42
N GLY A 29 15.12 24.71 -18.73
CA GLY A 29 15.31 25.04 -17.32
C GLY A 29 15.14 23.84 -16.39
N ASP A 30 15.12 24.10 -15.09
CA ASP A 30 15.05 23.07 -14.05
C ASP A 30 13.73 22.29 -14.10
N LEU A 31 13.82 20.98 -13.87
CA LEU A 31 12.65 20.10 -13.80
C LEU A 31 11.88 20.32 -12.50
N ILE A 32 10.58 20.55 -12.61
CA ILE A 32 9.65 20.54 -11.47
C ILE A 32 8.83 19.25 -11.55
N ASP A 33 9.12 18.30 -10.67
CA ASP A 33 8.43 17.01 -10.62
C ASP A 33 7.14 17.11 -9.77
N MET A 34 5.99 17.04 -10.43
CA MET A 34 4.67 17.00 -9.80
C MET A 34 3.97 15.63 -9.98
N SER A 35 4.72 14.59 -10.33
CA SER A 35 4.18 13.28 -10.68
C SER A 35 4.08 12.30 -9.51
N GLN A 36 4.84 12.54 -8.43
CA GLN A 36 4.92 11.65 -7.28
C GLN A 36 3.98 12.08 -6.15
N ALA A 37 3.23 11.12 -5.63
CA ALA A 37 2.40 11.28 -4.43
C ALA A 37 3.12 10.84 -3.15
N VAL A 38 4.33 10.28 -3.25
CA VAL A 38 5.13 9.90 -2.08
C VAL A 38 5.62 11.17 -1.38
N PRO A 39 5.36 11.34 -0.08
CA PRO A 39 5.86 12.50 0.66
C PRO A 39 7.38 12.62 0.55
N GLY A 40 7.86 13.81 0.20
CA GLY A 40 9.30 14.08 0.03
C GLY A 40 10.07 14.33 1.33
N TYR A 41 9.43 14.18 2.50
CA TYR A 41 10.04 14.39 3.81
C TYR A 41 10.39 13.06 4.49
N ALA A 42 11.35 13.10 5.42
CA ALA A 42 11.74 11.93 6.19
C ALA A 42 10.62 11.47 7.14
N PRO A 43 10.53 10.16 7.47
CA PRO A 43 9.64 9.68 8.51
C PRO A 43 9.84 10.42 9.84
N HIS A 44 8.80 10.48 10.67
CA HIS A 44 8.89 11.07 12.01
C HIS A 44 9.98 10.35 12.84
N ALA A 45 10.73 11.09 13.65
CA ALA A 45 11.87 10.54 14.41
C ALA A 45 11.46 9.36 15.31
N ASP A 46 10.27 9.41 15.90
CA ASP A 46 9.72 8.32 16.72
C ASP A 46 9.55 7.01 15.94
N MET A 47 9.23 7.09 14.63
CA MET A 47 9.13 5.90 13.78
C MET A 47 10.52 5.29 13.55
N THR A 48 11.52 6.11 13.30
CA THR A 48 12.91 5.66 13.15
C THR A 48 13.41 5.02 14.45
N ALA A 49 13.17 5.65 15.60
CA ALA A 49 13.55 5.12 16.91
C ALA A 49 12.82 3.80 17.24
N ALA A 50 11.54 3.69 16.92
CA ALA A 50 10.77 2.46 17.10
C ALA A 50 11.33 1.32 16.23
N LEU A 51 11.70 1.61 14.98
CA LEU A 51 12.32 0.65 14.08
C LEU A 51 13.69 0.17 14.60
N GLU A 52 14.52 1.09 15.09
CA GLU A 52 15.81 0.76 15.71
C GLU A 52 15.64 -0.15 16.93
N SER A 53 14.68 0.16 17.81
CA SER A 53 14.36 -0.66 18.97
C SER A 53 13.87 -2.06 18.55
N ALA A 54 12.97 -2.13 17.57
CA ALA A 54 12.44 -3.41 17.08
C ALA A 54 13.52 -4.26 16.42
N ALA A 55 14.47 -3.65 15.71
CA ALA A 55 15.58 -4.37 15.08
C ALA A 55 16.52 -5.04 16.10
N ALA A 56 16.58 -4.54 17.34
CA ALA A 56 17.36 -5.14 18.42
C ALA A 56 16.64 -6.30 19.13
N ASP A 57 15.32 -6.45 18.93
CA ASP A 57 14.50 -7.51 19.52
C ASP A 57 14.45 -8.74 18.60
N GLN A 58 14.95 -9.87 19.09
CA GLN A 58 14.94 -11.12 18.32
C GLN A 58 13.54 -11.67 18.10
N ASP A 59 12.60 -11.38 19.00
CA ASP A 59 11.23 -11.87 18.88
C ASP A 59 10.46 -11.14 17.77
N ALA A 60 10.82 -9.88 17.49
CA ALA A 60 10.27 -9.10 16.37
C ALA A 60 10.64 -9.70 14.99
N ALA A 61 11.66 -10.55 14.91
CA ALA A 61 12.06 -11.23 13.68
C ALA A 61 11.41 -12.63 13.51
N ARG A 62 10.58 -13.06 14.46
CA ARG A 62 9.90 -14.36 14.41
C ARG A 62 8.55 -14.25 13.70
N TYR A 63 7.99 -15.40 13.32
CA TYR A 63 6.59 -15.42 12.87
C TYR A 63 5.67 -15.01 14.01
N GLY A 64 4.91 -13.94 13.78
CA GLY A 64 3.82 -13.51 14.64
C GLY A 64 2.49 -14.14 14.23
N ARG A 65 1.41 -13.53 14.72
CA ARG A 65 0.05 -13.89 14.32
C ARG A 65 -0.18 -13.54 12.85
N VAL A 66 -0.92 -14.38 12.14
CA VAL A 66 -1.23 -14.16 10.71
C VAL A 66 -1.96 -12.82 10.50
N GLU A 67 -2.86 -12.44 11.42
CA GLU A 67 -3.60 -11.18 11.30
C GLU A 67 -2.80 -9.93 11.70
N GLY A 68 -1.57 -10.10 12.17
CA GLY A 68 -0.74 -9.04 12.74
C GLY A 68 -0.81 -8.96 14.26
N ASP A 69 0.12 -8.19 14.82
CA ASP A 69 0.33 -8.05 16.26
C ASP A 69 -0.88 -7.45 16.95
N TRP A 70 -1.26 -8.03 18.09
CA TRP A 70 -2.47 -7.65 18.80
C TRP A 70 -2.44 -6.21 19.31
N ASP A 71 -1.29 -5.76 19.81
CA ASP A 71 -1.14 -4.40 20.33
C ASP A 71 -1.25 -3.35 19.22
N LEU A 72 -0.74 -3.65 18.02
CA LEU A 72 -0.92 -2.80 16.85
C LEU A 72 -2.40 -2.74 16.44
N ARG A 73 -3.12 -3.87 16.46
CA ARG A 73 -4.55 -3.92 16.16
C ARG A 73 -5.38 -3.14 17.17
N LEU A 74 -5.05 -3.22 18.47
CA LEU A 74 -5.68 -2.41 19.52
C LEU A 74 -5.45 -0.91 19.29
N ALA A 75 -4.20 -0.51 19.06
CA ALA A 75 -3.85 0.89 18.81
C ALA A 75 -4.53 1.42 17.54
N TYR A 76 -4.56 0.63 16.48
CA TYR A 76 -5.19 1.02 15.22
C TYR A 76 -6.71 1.13 15.35
N ALA A 77 -7.37 0.20 16.06
CA ALA A 77 -8.80 0.29 16.36
C ALA A 77 -9.16 1.58 17.09
N ALA A 78 -8.42 1.93 18.15
CA ALA A 78 -8.62 3.16 18.91
C ALA A 78 -8.38 4.41 18.05
N HIS A 79 -7.34 4.39 17.21
CA HIS A 79 -7.06 5.48 16.28
C HIS A 79 -8.21 5.68 15.29
N LEU A 80 -8.65 4.60 14.62
CA LEU A 80 -9.76 4.66 13.66
C LEU A 80 -11.06 5.09 14.33
N GLY A 81 -11.32 4.63 15.56
CA GLY A 81 -12.52 5.05 16.28
C GLY A 81 -12.52 6.53 16.63
N THR A 82 -11.35 7.11 16.89
CA THR A 82 -11.20 8.56 17.05
C THR A 82 -11.42 9.30 15.72
N VAL A 83 -10.87 8.78 14.62
CA VAL A 83 -10.96 9.40 13.28
C VAL A 83 -12.39 9.37 12.74
N TYR A 84 -13.08 8.24 12.88
CA TYR A 84 -14.39 8.00 12.29
C TYR A 84 -15.57 8.16 13.26
N GLY A 85 -15.31 8.37 14.55
CA GLY A 85 -16.34 8.58 15.57
C GLY A 85 -17.15 7.32 15.92
N HIS A 86 -16.58 6.13 15.71
CA HIS A 86 -17.24 4.85 15.92
C HIS A 86 -16.28 3.79 16.45
N ASP A 87 -16.73 2.95 17.39
CA ASP A 87 -15.91 1.86 17.90
C ASP A 87 -15.61 0.83 16.80
N ILE A 88 -14.33 0.51 16.63
CA ILE A 88 -13.85 -0.55 15.73
C ILE A 88 -13.35 -1.71 16.58
N VAL A 89 -13.78 -2.93 16.28
CA VAL A 89 -13.36 -4.11 17.05
C VAL A 89 -11.96 -4.55 16.59
N PRO A 90 -10.95 -4.65 17.48
CA PRO A 90 -9.60 -5.06 17.09
C PRO A 90 -9.54 -6.43 16.41
N ALA A 91 -10.46 -7.33 16.78
CA ALA A 91 -10.61 -8.66 16.19
C ALA A 91 -10.97 -8.63 14.68
N GLU A 92 -11.53 -7.52 14.20
CA GLU A 92 -11.95 -7.32 12.80
C GLU A 92 -10.86 -6.63 11.95
N ILE A 93 -9.69 -6.35 12.54
CA ILE A 93 -8.55 -5.72 11.86
C ILE A 93 -7.54 -6.79 11.42
N HIS A 94 -7.03 -6.67 10.19
CA HIS A 94 -5.92 -7.45 9.67
C HIS A 94 -4.80 -6.51 9.20
N ILE A 95 -3.57 -6.72 9.66
CA ILE A 95 -2.42 -5.91 9.27
C ILE A 95 -1.80 -6.51 8.00
N THR A 96 -1.59 -5.69 6.97
CA THR A 96 -1.01 -6.10 5.69
C THR A 96 0.26 -5.31 5.38
N SER A 97 1.07 -5.81 4.45
CA SER A 97 2.21 -5.09 3.87
C SER A 97 1.74 -4.00 2.91
N GLY A 98 1.10 -2.98 3.46
CA GLY A 98 0.57 -1.83 2.73
C GLY A 98 -0.82 -2.06 2.13
N CYS A 99 -1.40 -0.97 1.61
CA CYS A 99 -2.77 -0.93 1.13
C CYS A 99 -3.00 -1.75 -0.16
N ASN A 100 -1.98 -1.94 -1.00
CA ASN A 100 -2.10 -2.79 -2.19
C ASN A 100 -2.39 -4.25 -1.82
N GLN A 101 -1.71 -4.79 -0.81
CA GLN A 101 -2.00 -6.15 -0.33
C GLN A 101 -3.37 -6.22 0.34
N ALA A 102 -3.77 -5.19 1.10
CA ALA A 102 -5.11 -5.12 1.67
C ALA A 102 -6.19 -5.18 0.58
N PHE A 103 -6.03 -4.42 -0.51
CA PHE A 103 -6.97 -4.43 -1.63
C PHE A 103 -7.08 -5.82 -2.29
N VAL A 104 -5.93 -6.45 -2.58
CA VAL A 104 -5.90 -7.81 -3.15
C VAL A 104 -6.58 -8.82 -2.22
N ALA A 105 -6.24 -8.80 -0.93
CA ALA A 105 -6.83 -9.72 0.04
C ALA A 105 -8.35 -9.54 0.19
N ALA A 106 -8.82 -8.29 0.25
CA ALA A 106 -10.24 -7.96 0.34
C ALA A 106 -11.00 -8.43 -0.90
N THR A 107 -10.44 -8.20 -2.09
CA THR A 107 -11.02 -8.64 -3.36
C THR A 107 -11.13 -10.15 -3.44
N LEU A 108 -10.02 -10.86 -3.17
CA LEU A 108 -9.98 -12.33 -3.23
C LEU A 108 -10.93 -12.99 -2.23
N ALA A 109 -11.27 -12.30 -1.14
CA ALA A 109 -12.22 -12.81 -0.15
C ALA A 109 -13.68 -12.74 -0.61
N VAL A 110 -14.02 -11.87 -1.57
CA VAL A 110 -15.42 -11.59 -1.94
C VAL A 110 -15.77 -11.89 -3.40
N ALA A 111 -14.76 -12.06 -4.28
CA ALA A 111 -14.97 -12.31 -5.70
C ALA A 111 -14.03 -13.41 -6.22
N GLY A 112 -14.55 -14.25 -7.10
CA GLY A 112 -13.82 -15.29 -7.81
C GLY A 112 -13.65 -15.01 -9.30
N HIS A 113 -13.08 -15.98 -10.00
CA HIS A 113 -12.96 -15.92 -11.46
C HIS A 113 -14.34 -15.81 -12.12
N GLY A 114 -14.52 -14.77 -12.93
CA GLY A 114 -15.75 -14.53 -13.69
C GLY A 114 -16.77 -13.64 -12.97
N ASP A 115 -16.53 -13.30 -11.69
CA ASP A 115 -17.31 -12.30 -10.99
C ASP A 115 -16.93 -10.89 -11.44
N GLU A 116 -17.87 -9.96 -11.30
CA GLU A 116 -17.69 -8.55 -11.68
C GLU A 116 -17.60 -7.67 -10.43
N ILE A 117 -16.62 -6.76 -10.41
CA ILE A 117 -16.45 -5.76 -9.34
C ILE A 117 -16.69 -4.37 -9.94
N LEU A 118 -17.62 -3.61 -9.34
CA LEU A 118 -17.90 -2.25 -9.75
C LEU A 118 -16.79 -1.30 -9.26
N MET A 119 -16.27 -0.49 -10.18
CA MET A 119 -15.22 0.51 -9.92
C MET A 119 -15.65 1.90 -10.38
N THR A 120 -15.26 2.92 -9.63
CA THR A 120 -15.42 4.32 -10.06
C THR A 120 -14.40 4.68 -11.13
N ARG A 121 -14.70 5.73 -11.93
CA ARG A 121 -13.71 6.33 -12.84
C ARG A 121 -13.65 7.84 -12.63
N PRO A 122 -12.46 8.45 -12.44
CA PRO A 122 -11.14 7.78 -12.37
C PRO A 122 -10.96 6.93 -11.09
N CYS A 123 -10.11 5.92 -11.14
CA CYS A 123 -9.69 5.12 -9.98
C CYS A 123 -8.16 4.94 -9.95
N TYR A 124 -7.67 4.31 -8.87
CA TYR A 124 -6.26 3.97 -8.73
C TYR A 124 -5.89 2.79 -9.64
N PHE A 125 -4.90 2.98 -10.52
CA PHE A 125 -4.55 2.03 -11.58
C PHE A 125 -4.21 0.62 -11.07
N ASN A 126 -3.61 0.51 -9.87
CA ASN A 126 -3.28 -0.79 -9.28
C ASN A 126 -4.53 -1.64 -8.98
N HIS A 127 -5.70 -1.02 -8.79
CA HIS A 127 -6.94 -1.77 -8.63
C HIS A 127 -7.26 -2.53 -9.92
N GLU A 128 -7.19 -1.88 -11.09
CA GLU A 128 -7.40 -2.56 -12.38
C GLU A 128 -6.35 -3.65 -12.64
N SER A 129 -5.11 -3.49 -12.15
CA SER A 129 -4.07 -4.53 -12.26
C SER A 129 -4.28 -5.72 -11.31
N ALA A 130 -5.01 -5.53 -10.22
CA ALA A 130 -5.22 -6.54 -9.18
C ALA A 130 -6.50 -7.37 -9.39
N LEU A 131 -7.42 -6.90 -10.24
CA LEU A 131 -8.67 -7.54 -10.63
C LEU A 131 -8.51 -8.32 -11.95
#